data_AF-A0A7V2V926-F1
#
_entry.id   AF-A0A7V2V926-F1
#
_cell.length_a   1.000
_cell.length_b   1.000
_cell.length_c   1.000
_cell.angle_alpha   90.00
_cell.angle_beta   90.00
_cell.angle_gamma   90.00
#
_symmetry.space_group_name_H-M   'P 1'
#
loop_
_entity.id
_entity.type
_entity.pdbx_description
1 polymer ?
#
loop_
_entity_poly.entity_id
_entity_poly.type
_entity_poly.pdbx_seq_one_letter_code
_entity_poly.pdbx_strand_id
1 'polypeptide(L)'
;MYIREIQKKNPNSPKVFISHRLIESVRTPRGPRQKVVINLGQLDLPKENWKELANRIEDLLRGYKSSTVPISARIETLARHYTKQILRKQRSEKKEAHVLENEQDFRNVDINAVSSSDGKSIGSEHAGLEAMKALGFFDLFRQLGFTDDESNLATLQIVGRLVHPGSERELRRYAKEQSALDELLGTDFSSIGHNMLYHNSDLLFKHKETIERFLRMRSRELFSLGETIVLYDLTNTYFSGSAAGYKKAKRGRSKQKRSDRPLVTLGVVLDERGFIKCSRIFDGNAGEPLTLVDMINDIHSQVSRETPPLLVAKPTIVMDAGIASEDNLNLVRENGFSYIVVSRSKPEHMEDGSFEQIKEGIKVKEMHIGNETFLHCISDGKMKKEQAIVNKARDALEQEIEYLSEGLNIKRRLKSYPKVLERIGRLRQRYSRVSKGFSIDVKEHKGKAVKITWHFNQSQLGKPYDGSYFIRTDRMDLSKNEIWSLYIMLTLVEDAFRCLKGELGLRPNHHRKAGRIEGHLFISILAYHLLNYIRQNLRKAGINHRWTTVRTLLQTHMALSTHLPTADGKMVHLRYCSIPTPRQVEVYSAMGITSVPLKRTKVEI
;
A
#
# COMPACT_ATOMS: atom_id res chain seq x y z
N MET A 1 24.19 -17.76 36.25
CA MET A 1 23.55 -18.78 35.37
C MET A 1 24.58 -19.63 34.63
N TYR A 2 24.18 -20.75 34.00
CA TYR A 2 25.03 -21.56 33.09
C TYR A 2 24.19 -22.32 32.03
N ILE A 3 24.82 -22.74 30.93
CA ILE A 3 24.17 -23.50 29.85
C ILE A 3 24.49 -24.99 30.01
N ARG A 4 23.47 -25.84 29.85
CA ARG A 4 23.59 -27.30 29.87
C ARG A 4 23.08 -27.92 28.57
N GLU A 5 23.86 -28.86 28.04
CA GLU A 5 23.45 -29.72 26.94
C GLU A 5 22.56 -30.86 27.43
N ILE A 6 21.54 -31.20 26.65
CA ILE A 6 20.59 -32.28 26.94
C ILE A 6 20.33 -33.03 25.64
N GLN A 7 20.47 -34.34 25.70
CA GLN A 7 20.07 -35.23 24.61
C GLN A 7 18.58 -35.56 24.75
N LYS A 8 17.81 -35.32 23.68
CA LYS A 8 16.41 -35.73 23.57
C LYS A 8 16.30 -36.89 22.59
N LYS A 9 15.68 -37.99 23.04
CA LYS A 9 15.34 -39.13 22.20
C LYS A 9 13.85 -39.04 21.86
N ASN A 10 13.49 -39.10 20.58
CA ASN A 10 12.09 -39.16 20.17
C ASN A 10 11.56 -40.57 20.46
N PRO A 11 10.43 -40.75 21.16
CA PRO A 11 9.86 -42.08 21.41
C PRO A 11 9.61 -42.88 20.11
N ASN A 12 9.30 -42.19 19.01
CA ASN A 12 8.92 -42.79 17.72
C ASN A 12 10.05 -42.74 16.68
N SER A 13 11.27 -42.34 17.05
CA SER A 13 12.41 -42.30 16.13
C SER A 13 13.73 -42.53 16.86
N PRO A 14 14.65 -43.35 16.33
CA PRO A 14 15.96 -43.58 16.94
C PRO A 14 16.87 -42.33 16.91
N LYS A 15 16.44 -41.23 16.28
CA LYS A 15 17.20 -39.97 16.21
C LYS A 15 17.30 -39.30 17.59
N VAL A 16 18.53 -39.12 18.05
CA VAL A 16 18.88 -38.33 19.22
C VAL A 16 19.13 -36.89 18.77
N PHE A 17 18.44 -35.93 19.38
CA PHE A 17 18.59 -34.50 19.11
C PHE A 17 19.26 -33.82 20.29
N ILE A 18 20.27 -32.99 20.01
CA ILE A 18 20.96 -32.20 21.02
C ILE A 18 20.23 -30.87 21.21
N SER A 19 19.93 -30.52 22.45
CA SER A 19 19.27 -29.27 22.84
C SER A 19 19.97 -28.65 24.04
N HIS A 20 20.04 -27.34 24.10
CA HIS A 20 20.71 -26.59 25.16
C HIS A 20 19.68 -25.85 26.01
N ARG A 21 19.92 -25.75 27.32
CA ARG A 21 19.06 -25.00 28.24
C ARG A 21 19.89 -24.05 29.10
N LEU A 22 19.36 -22.86 29.34
CA LEU A 22 19.90 -21.94 30.35
C LEU A 22 19.33 -22.32 31.73
N ILE A 23 20.22 -22.55 32.68
CA ILE A 23 19.90 -22.99 34.04
C ILE A 23 20.39 -21.94 35.05
N GLU A 24 19.52 -21.67 36.02
CA GLU A 24 19.80 -20.87 37.19
C GLU A 24 19.90 -21.78 38.42
N SER A 25 20.97 -21.64 39.19
CA SER A 25 21.13 -22.33 40.47
C SER A 25 20.56 -21.46 41.58
N VAL A 26 19.48 -21.90 42.20
CA VAL A 26 18.78 -21.19 43.28
C VAL A 26 19.08 -21.89 44.60
N ARG A 27 19.53 -21.15 45.62
CA ARG A 27 19.67 -21.68 46.98
C ARG A 27 18.28 -21.77 47.62
N THR A 28 17.91 -22.97 48.09
CA THR A 28 16.68 -23.19 48.86
C THR A 28 17.03 -23.69 50.25
N PRO A 29 16.11 -23.63 51.24
CA PRO A 29 16.34 -24.20 52.57
C PRO A 29 16.71 -25.70 52.55
N ARG A 30 16.39 -26.41 51.46
CA ARG A 30 16.72 -27.83 51.23
C ARG A 30 17.97 -28.03 50.35
N GLY A 31 18.83 -27.01 50.25
CA GLY A 31 20.03 -27.03 49.42
C GLY A 31 19.87 -26.39 48.03
N PRO A 32 20.94 -26.42 47.21
CA PRO A 32 20.93 -25.84 45.87
C PRO A 32 20.01 -26.62 44.93
N ARG A 33 19.06 -25.92 44.28
CA ARG A 33 18.17 -26.46 43.25
C ARG A 33 18.45 -25.80 41.91
N GLN A 34 18.21 -26.52 40.82
CA GLN A 34 18.38 -26.02 39.46
C GLN A 34 17.02 -25.66 38.87
N LYS A 35 16.87 -24.43 38.41
CA LYS A 35 15.69 -23.93 37.70
C LYS A 35 16.03 -23.73 36.23
N VAL A 36 15.23 -24.29 35.34
CA VAL A 36 15.37 -24.03 33.89
C VAL A 36 14.78 -22.65 33.59
N VAL A 37 15.63 -21.71 33.17
CA VAL A 37 15.21 -20.35 32.79
C VAL A 37 14.50 -20.41 31.44
N ILE A 38 15.21 -20.92 30.41
CA ILE A 38 14.68 -21.05 29.05
C ILE A 38 15.35 -22.21 28.30
N ASN A 39 14.66 -22.75 27.30
CA ASN A 39 15.21 -23.70 26.35
C ASN A 39 15.81 -22.93 25.16
N LEU A 40 17.10 -23.12 24.90
CA LEU A 40 17.84 -22.41 23.84
C LEU A 40 17.80 -23.15 22.50
N GLY A 41 17.28 -24.38 22.46
CA GLY A 41 17.29 -25.23 21.27
C GLY A 41 18.70 -25.73 20.91
N GLN A 42 18.97 -25.95 19.63
CA GLN A 42 20.33 -26.26 19.19
C GLN A 42 21.15 -24.97 19.15
N LEU A 43 22.12 -24.85 20.04
CA LEU A 43 22.99 -23.69 20.15
C LEU A 43 24.22 -23.95 19.28
N ASP A 44 24.28 -23.26 18.15
CA ASP A 44 25.49 -23.19 17.34
C ASP A 44 26.45 -22.19 18.00
N LEU A 45 27.15 -22.60 19.05
CA LEU A 45 28.18 -21.82 19.74
C LEU A 45 29.16 -22.80 20.43
N PRO A 46 30.49 -22.65 20.28
CA PRO A 46 31.47 -23.48 20.97
C PRO A 46 31.26 -23.50 22.48
N LYS A 47 31.51 -24.65 23.11
CA LYS A 47 31.24 -24.88 24.54
C LYS A 47 32.01 -23.93 25.46
N GLU A 48 33.23 -23.52 25.08
CA GLU A 48 34.01 -22.50 25.81
C GLU A 48 33.27 -21.17 25.99
N ASN A 49 32.45 -20.77 25.01
CA ASN A 49 31.76 -19.49 24.99
C ASN A 49 30.40 -19.53 25.71
N TRP A 50 29.97 -20.71 26.21
CA TRP A 50 28.67 -20.85 26.87
C TRP A 50 28.59 -20.09 28.19
N LYS A 51 29.70 -20.03 28.94
CA LYS A 51 29.72 -19.31 30.21
C LYS A 51 29.66 -17.80 29.99
N GLU A 52 30.36 -17.29 28.99
CA GLU A 52 30.31 -15.89 28.57
C GLU A 52 28.90 -15.50 28.14
N LEU A 53 28.25 -16.31 27.29
CA LEU A 53 26.85 -16.10 26.90
C LEU A 53 25.90 -16.09 28.11
N ALA A 54 26.03 -17.06 29.02
CA ALA A 54 25.19 -17.13 30.22
C ALA A 54 25.36 -15.92 31.13
N ASN A 55 26.60 -15.46 31.35
CA ASN A 55 26.89 -14.28 32.14
C ASN A 55 26.31 -13.03 31.46
N ARG A 56 26.46 -12.90 30.14
CA ARG A 56 25.93 -11.74 29.42
C ARG A 56 24.40 -11.67 29.43
N ILE A 57 23.73 -12.82 29.35
CA ILE A 57 22.26 -12.88 29.53
C ILE A 57 21.88 -12.37 30.94
N GLU A 58 22.61 -12.80 31.97
CA GLU A 58 22.39 -12.37 33.35
C GLU A 58 22.64 -10.86 33.54
N ASP A 59 23.71 -10.32 32.95
CA ASP A 59 24.02 -8.89 32.95
C ASP A 59 22.89 -8.06 32.32
N LEU A 60 22.38 -8.49 31.16
CA LEU A 60 21.30 -7.82 30.46
C LEU A 60 19.96 -7.90 31.22
N LEU A 61 19.71 -9.02 31.93
CA LEU A 61 18.54 -9.16 32.81
C LEU A 61 18.67 -8.27 34.05
N ARG A 62 19.88 -7.93 34.49
CA ARG A 62 20.14 -6.95 35.57
C ARG A 62 20.31 -5.51 35.07
N GLY A 63 20.17 -5.26 33.77
CA GLY A 63 20.23 -3.93 33.16
C GLY A 63 21.64 -3.38 32.88
N TYR A 64 22.70 -4.18 33.02
CA TYR A 64 24.06 -3.75 32.68
C TYR A 64 24.24 -3.59 31.17
N LYS A 65 24.40 -2.34 30.71
CA LYS A 65 24.51 -2.00 29.28
C LYS A 65 25.78 -2.53 28.64
N SER A 66 26.89 -2.48 29.36
CA SER A 66 28.21 -2.94 28.91
C SER A 66 28.65 -4.13 29.74
N SER A 67 29.27 -5.10 29.07
CA SER A 67 30.03 -6.13 29.77
C SER A 67 31.32 -5.53 30.32
N THR A 68 31.76 -6.02 31.47
CA THR A 68 33.08 -5.69 32.04
C THR A 68 34.22 -6.30 31.23
N VAL A 69 33.93 -7.29 30.39
CA VAL A 69 34.87 -7.98 29.49
C VAL A 69 34.44 -7.74 28.04
N PRO A 70 35.37 -7.55 27.07
CA PRO A 70 35.02 -7.47 25.66
C PRO A 70 34.28 -8.73 25.19
N ILE A 71 33.05 -8.56 24.68
CA ILE A 71 32.21 -9.67 24.19
C ILE A 71 32.14 -9.63 22.67
N SER A 72 32.21 -10.79 22.03
CA SER A 72 32.05 -10.89 20.58
C SER A 72 30.63 -10.48 20.13
N ALA A 73 30.52 -9.87 18.94
CA ALA A 73 29.22 -9.45 18.40
C ALA A 73 28.21 -10.60 18.29
N ARG A 74 28.69 -11.85 18.05
CA ARG A 74 27.85 -13.05 18.01
C ARG A 74 27.23 -13.36 19.38
N ILE A 75 28.04 -13.34 20.45
CA ILE A 75 27.57 -13.60 21.82
C ILE A 75 26.61 -12.49 22.27
N GLU A 76 26.94 -11.22 21.99
CA GLU A 76 26.06 -10.09 22.31
C GLU A 76 24.68 -10.21 21.63
N THR A 77 24.66 -10.62 20.36
CA THR A 77 23.43 -10.84 19.60
C THR A 77 22.59 -11.98 20.20
N LEU A 78 23.23 -13.12 20.50
CA LEU A 78 22.56 -14.25 21.16
C LEU A 78 22.04 -13.89 22.55
N ALA A 79 22.84 -13.16 23.34
CA ALA A 79 22.45 -12.75 24.69
C ALA A 79 21.20 -11.86 24.65
N ARG A 80 21.18 -10.83 23.79
CA ARG A 80 20.01 -9.96 23.59
C ARG A 80 18.78 -10.74 23.13
N HIS A 81 18.96 -11.67 22.18
CA HIS A 81 17.88 -12.52 21.70
C HIS A 81 17.25 -13.36 22.83
N TYR A 82 18.08 -14.05 23.61
CA TYR A 82 17.59 -14.91 24.69
C TYR A 82 17.06 -14.10 25.88
N THR A 83 17.67 -12.98 26.26
CA THR A 83 17.13 -12.06 27.28
C THR A 83 15.72 -11.60 26.91
N LYS A 84 15.49 -11.23 25.64
CA LYS A 84 14.16 -10.87 25.15
C LYS A 84 13.16 -12.03 25.29
N GLN A 85 13.55 -13.25 24.91
CA GLN A 85 12.67 -14.42 25.06
C GLN A 85 12.38 -14.76 26.54
N ILE A 86 13.36 -14.61 27.43
CA ILE A 86 13.18 -14.84 28.88
C ILE A 86 12.18 -13.85 29.44
N LEU A 87 12.36 -12.55 29.17
CA LEU A 87 11.42 -11.52 29.63
C LEU A 87 10.01 -11.75 29.06
N ARG A 88 9.90 -12.13 27.79
CA ARG A 88 8.62 -12.48 27.16
C ARG A 88 7.94 -13.67 27.84
N LYS A 89 8.68 -14.74 28.12
CA LYS A 89 8.20 -15.93 28.83
C LYS A 89 7.75 -15.60 30.25
N GLN A 90 8.55 -14.84 31.00
CA GLN A 90 8.18 -14.43 32.37
C GLN A 90 6.94 -13.54 32.38
N ARG A 91 6.74 -12.68 31.37
CA ARG A 91 5.50 -11.91 31.21
C ARG A 91 4.30 -12.81 30.95
N SER A 92 4.43 -13.83 30.09
CA SER A 92 3.32 -14.76 29.83
C SER A 92 2.99 -15.63 31.05
N GLU A 93 3.99 -16.05 31.83
CA GLU A 93 3.78 -16.80 33.07
C GLU A 93 3.16 -15.92 34.18
N LYS A 94 3.48 -14.63 34.21
CA LYS A 94 2.90 -13.65 35.15
C LYS A 94 1.59 -13.03 34.67
N LYS A 95 1.06 -13.36 33.48
CA LYS A 95 -0.22 -12.80 32.98
C LYS A 95 -1.42 -13.14 33.87
N GLU A 96 -1.31 -14.12 34.77
CA GLU A 96 -2.32 -14.43 35.79
C GLU A 96 -2.23 -13.54 37.04
N ALA A 97 -1.14 -12.77 37.22
CA ALA A 97 -1.01 -11.80 38.31
C ALA A 97 -1.34 -10.39 37.77
N HIS A 98 -2.59 -9.97 37.97
CA HIS A 98 -3.12 -8.65 37.64
C HIS A 98 -2.14 -7.51 37.93
N VAL A 99 -1.83 -6.69 36.93
CA VAL A 99 -1.55 -5.27 37.18
C VAL A 99 -2.93 -4.61 37.21
N LEU A 100 -3.47 -4.39 38.42
CA LEU A 100 -4.67 -3.58 38.60
C LEU A 100 -4.36 -2.18 38.08
N GLU A 101 -5.10 -1.70 37.07
CA GLU A 101 -4.88 -0.42 36.38
C GLU A 101 -4.95 0.82 37.30
N ASN A 102 -5.28 0.64 38.59
CA ASN A 102 -5.47 1.69 39.59
C ASN A 102 -4.54 1.61 40.82
N GLU A 103 -3.63 0.64 40.93
CA GLU A 103 -2.68 0.62 42.04
C GLU A 103 -1.41 1.42 41.72
N GLN A 104 -1.12 2.41 42.55
CA GLN A 104 0.12 3.18 42.46
C GLN A 104 1.28 2.34 43.00
N ASP A 105 2.28 2.05 42.16
CA ASP A 105 3.51 1.35 42.53
C ASP A 105 4.69 2.33 42.45
N PHE A 106 5.01 2.99 43.57
CA PHE A 106 6.13 3.92 43.68
C PHE A 106 7.43 3.18 44.01
N ARG A 107 8.49 3.48 43.25
CA ARG A 107 9.83 2.90 43.45
C ARG A 107 10.89 3.99 43.37
N ASN A 108 11.92 3.89 44.20
CA ASN A 108 13.11 4.72 44.09
C ASN A 108 14.02 4.15 42.99
N VAL A 109 14.27 4.94 41.94
CA VAL A 109 15.03 4.52 40.76
C VAL A 109 16.21 5.45 40.49
N ASP A 110 17.30 4.91 39.96
CA ASP A 110 18.39 5.72 39.41
C ASP A 110 18.01 6.22 38.01
N ILE A 111 17.62 7.49 37.93
CA ILE A 111 17.15 8.16 36.72
C ILE A 111 18.24 8.18 35.64
N ASN A 112 19.52 8.29 36.00
CA ASN A 112 20.62 8.34 35.04
C ASN A 112 20.92 6.96 34.43
N ALA A 113 20.55 5.89 35.13
CA ALA A 113 20.71 4.52 34.66
C ALA A 113 19.49 3.99 33.90
N VAL A 114 18.37 4.73 33.87
CA VAL A 114 17.18 4.38 33.07
C VAL A 114 17.56 4.17 31.60
N SER A 115 16.97 3.15 30.99
CA SER A 115 17.18 2.87 29.58
C SER A 115 15.98 2.26 28.90
N SER A 116 15.92 2.42 27.58
CA SER A 116 14.89 1.78 26.77
C SER A 116 15.50 0.96 25.65
N SER A 117 14.84 -0.14 25.30
CA SER A 117 15.26 -1.06 24.26
C SER A 117 14.04 -1.65 23.53
N ASP A 118 14.31 -2.41 22.47
CA ASP A 118 13.29 -3.16 21.71
C ASP A 118 12.12 -2.28 21.25
N GLY A 119 12.44 -1.07 20.80
CA GLY A 119 11.48 -0.14 20.23
C GLY A 119 10.96 -0.66 18.90
N LYS A 120 9.68 -0.98 18.85
CA LYS A 120 8.98 -1.50 17.67
C LYS A 120 7.80 -0.63 17.31
N SER A 121 7.55 -0.38 16.03
CA SER A 121 6.36 0.32 15.56
C SER A 121 5.11 -0.51 15.88
N ILE A 122 4.06 0.18 16.29
CA ILE A 122 2.77 -0.45 16.61
C ILE A 122 1.57 0.28 16.05
N GLY A 123 1.64 1.60 15.82
CA GLY A 123 0.44 2.36 15.46
C GLY A 123 -0.19 1.97 14.13
N SER A 124 0.63 1.84 13.07
CA SER A 124 0.10 1.49 11.74
C SER A 124 -0.35 0.04 11.68
N GLU A 125 0.38 -0.84 12.38
CA GLU A 125 0.07 -2.25 12.54
C GLU A 125 -1.24 -2.46 13.27
N HIS A 126 -1.48 -1.69 14.34
CA HIS A 126 -2.74 -1.68 15.09
C HIS A 126 -3.91 -1.26 14.21
N ALA A 127 -3.79 -0.14 13.49
CA ALA A 127 -4.84 0.29 12.56
C ALA A 127 -5.13 -0.76 11.47
N GLY A 128 -4.10 -1.38 10.90
CA GLY A 128 -4.26 -2.45 9.92
C GLY A 128 -4.91 -3.70 10.50
N LEU A 129 -4.49 -4.13 11.70
CA LEU A 129 -5.04 -5.30 12.38
C LEU A 129 -6.50 -5.09 12.77
N GLU A 130 -6.87 -3.93 13.30
CA GLU A 130 -8.26 -3.63 13.65
C GLU A 130 -9.16 -3.53 12.42
N ALA A 131 -8.66 -2.97 11.31
CA ALA A 131 -9.38 -3.03 10.04
C ALA A 131 -9.60 -4.48 9.58
N MET A 132 -8.60 -5.34 9.74
CA MET A 132 -8.68 -6.76 9.38
C MET A 132 -9.67 -7.53 10.27
N LYS A 133 -9.71 -7.24 11.57
CA LYS A 133 -10.71 -7.78 12.51
C LYS A 133 -12.12 -7.32 12.14
N ALA A 134 -12.33 -6.02 11.90
CA ALA A 134 -13.65 -5.48 11.54
C ALA A 134 -14.20 -6.09 10.24
N LEU A 135 -13.31 -6.31 9.27
CA LEU A 135 -13.61 -7.00 8.01
C LEU A 135 -13.79 -8.52 8.15
N GLY A 136 -13.67 -9.11 9.36
CA GLY A 136 -14.02 -10.50 9.63
C GLY A 136 -13.01 -11.54 9.12
N PHE A 137 -11.77 -11.16 8.85
CA PHE A 137 -10.76 -12.08 8.28
C PHE A 137 -10.47 -13.30 9.17
N PHE A 138 -10.46 -13.14 10.49
CA PHE A 138 -10.12 -14.24 11.41
C PHE A 138 -11.20 -15.33 11.41
N ASP A 139 -12.47 -14.94 11.39
CA ASP A 139 -13.57 -15.90 11.28
C ASP A 139 -13.58 -16.58 9.91
N LEU A 140 -13.29 -15.82 8.84
CA LEU A 140 -13.10 -16.37 7.51
C LEU A 140 -11.97 -17.40 7.46
N PHE A 141 -10.80 -17.09 8.01
CA PHE A 141 -9.66 -18.01 8.03
C PHE A 141 -9.97 -19.28 8.80
N ARG A 142 -10.68 -19.18 9.94
CA ARG A 142 -11.17 -20.35 10.68
C ARG A 142 -12.11 -21.20 9.83
N GLN A 143 -13.04 -20.60 9.10
CA GLN A 143 -13.96 -21.31 8.19
C GLN A 143 -13.23 -21.99 7.02
N LEU A 144 -12.14 -21.39 6.55
CA LEU A 144 -11.27 -21.96 5.50
C LEU A 144 -10.31 -23.03 6.03
N GLY A 145 -10.31 -23.32 7.34
CA GLY A 145 -9.47 -24.33 7.96
C GLY A 145 -8.01 -23.91 8.17
N PHE A 146 -7.73 -22.60 8.22
CA PHE A 146 -6.39 -22.12 8.54
C PHE A 146 -6.08 -22.43 10.00
N THR A 147 -4.86 -22.89 10.25
CA THR A 147 -4.30 -22.94 11.60
C THR A 147 -4.09 -21.52 12.16
N ASP A 148 -3.88 -21.41 13.47
CA ASP A 148 -3.54 -20.12 14.09
C ASP A 148 -2.24 -19.54 13.51
N ASP A 149 -1.25 -20.39 13.23
CA ASP A 149 0.01 -19.99 12.61
C ASP A 149 -0.19 -19.47 11.18
N GLU A 150 -0.99 -20.16 10.35
CA GLU A 150 -1.32 -19.69 8.99
C GLU A 150 -2.12 -18.39 9.03
N SER A 151 -3.07 -18.25 9.95
CA SER A 151 -3.84 -17.03 10.16
C SER A 151 -2.96 -15.86 10.59
N ASN A 152 -1.99 -16.11 11.47
CA ASN A 152 -1.00 -15.12 11.90
C ASN A 152 -0.05 -14.72 10.76
N LEU A 153 0.41 -15.68 9.95
CA LEU A 153 1.21 -15.42 8.76
C LEU A 153 0.44 -14.64 7.70
N ALA A 154 -0.85 -14.96 7.49
CA ALA A 154 -1.71 -14.23 6.57
C ALA A 154 -1.89 -12.79 7.03
N THR A 155 -2.11 -12.58 8.33
CA THR A 155 -2.17 -11.26 8.94
C THR A 155 -0.87 -10.49 8.73
N LEU A 156 0.28 -11.12 8.97
CA LEU A 156 1.58 -10.50 8.72
C LEU A 156 1.75 -10.10 7.25
N GLN A 157 1.31 -10.92 6.31
CA GLN A 157 1.41 -10.61 4.88
C GLN A 157 0.49 -9.47 4.46
N ILE A 158 -0.76 -9.45 4.92
CA ILE A 158 -1.76 -8.45 4.51
C ILE A 158 -1.49 -7.11 5.21
N VAL A 159 -1.34 -7.11 6.53
CA VAL A 159 -1.02 -5.89 7.31
C VAL A 159 0.37 -5.39 6.96
N GLY A 160 1.35 -6.29 6.81
CA GLY A 160 2.69 -5.93 6.37
C GLY A 160 2.70 -5.29 4.98
N ARG A 161 1.86 -5.76 4.05
CA ARG A 161 1.70 -5.15 2.72
C ARG A 161 1.10 -3.74 2.79
N LEU A 162 0.16 -3.51 3.71
CA LEU A 162 -0.46 -2.20 3.96
C LEU A 162 0.56 -1.21 4.57
N VAL A 163 1.32 -1.65 5.57
CA VAL A 163 2.18 -0.78 6.37
C VAL A 163 3.58 -0.65 5.77
N HIS A 164 4.22 -1.76 5.44
CA HIS A 164 5.60 -1.85 4.99
C HIS A 164 5.72 -2.66 3.69
N PRO A 165 5.20 -2.15 2.56
CA PRO A 165 5.20 -2.86 1.28
C PRO A 165 6.64 -3.19 0.84
N GLY A 166 6.98 -4.48 0.79
CA GLY A 166 8.31 -4.96 0.38
C GLY A 166 8.30 -6.40 -0.13
N SER A 167 9.47 -6.99 -0.34
CA SER A 167 9.59 -8.44 -0.60
C SER A 167 9.27 -9.26 0.65
N GLU A 168 9.01 -10.56 0.53
CA GLU A 168 8.83 -11.46 1.68
C GLU A 168 10.08 -11.51 2.57
N ARG A 169 11.27 -11.36 1.96
CA ARG A 169 12.53 -11.25 2.73
C ARG A 169 12.52 -10.00 3.60
N GLU A 170 12.07 -8.88 3.06
CA GLU A 170 11.97 -7.63 3.78
C GLU A 170 10.86 -7.67 4.84
N LEU A 171 9.70 -8.24 4.51
CA LEU A 171 8.62 -8.46 5.46
C LEU A 171 9.07 -9.30 6.66
N ARG A 172 9.84 -10.37 6.41
CA ARG A 172 10.44 -11.19 7.47
C ARG A 172 11.38 -10.38 8.37
N ARG A 173 12.22 -9.52 7.79
CA ARG A 173 13.12 -8.63 8.56
C ARG A 173 12.29 -7.66 9.41
N TYR A 174 11.34 -6.98 8.78
CA TYR A 174 10.42 -6.04 9.42
C TYR A 174 9.65 -6.67 10.60
N ALA A 175 9.09 -7.87 10.42
CA ALA A 175 8.39 -8.61 11.48
C ALA A 175 9.27 -8.90 12.70
N LYS A 176 10.55 -9.20 12.48
CA LYS A 176 11.50 -9.55 13.54
C LYS A 176 12.06 -8.34 14.27
N GLU A 177 12.39 -7.30 13.52
CA GLU A 177 13.23 -6.21 14.00
C GLU A 177 12.46 -4.92 14.29
N GLN A 178 11.36 -4.65 13.58
CA GLN A 178 10.74 -3.32 13.55
C GLN A 178 9.30 -3.31 13.99
N SER A 179 8.53 -4.36 13.70
CA SER A 179 7.09 -4.41 13.96
C SER A 179 6.75 -5.08 15.29
N ALA A 180 5.77 -4.53 16.01
CA ALA A 180 5.15 -5.13 17.20
C ALA A 180 3.87 -5.94 16.87
N LEU A 181 3.61 -6.26 15.60
CA LEU A 181 2.43 -7.02 15.19
C LEU A 181 2.38 -8.42 15.85
N ASP A 182 3.53 -9.01 16.13
CA ASP A 182 3.64 -10.28 16.85
C ASP A 182 3.06 -10.17 18.28
N GLU A 183 3.30 -9.06 18.97
CA GLU A 183 2.73 -8.79 20.29
C GLU A 183 1.23 -8.52 20.25
N LEU A 184 0.74 -7.80 19.23
CA LEU A 184 -0.70 -7.57 19.03
C LEU A 184 -1.46 -8.88 18.77
N LEU A 185 -0.84 -9.83 18.08
CA LEU A 185 -1.40 -11.15 17.79
C LEU A 185 -1.16 -12.18 18.90
N GLY A 186 -0.30 -11.87 19.87
CA GLY A 186 0.11 -12.85 20.89
C GLY A 186 0.95 -14.01 20.36
N THR A 187 1.60 -13.86 19.20
CA THR A 187 2.38 -14.90 18.50
C THR A 187 3.86 -14.53 18.39
N ASP A 188 4.75 -15.46 18.03
CA ASP A 188 6.18 -15.17 17.87
C ASP A 188 6.66 -15.27 16.42
N PHE A 189 7.05 -14.14 15.84
CA PHE A 189 7.61 -14.06 14.49
C PHE A 189 9.13 -14.22 14.43
N SER A 190 9.80 -14.44 15.57
CA SER A 190 11.27 -14.58 15.62
C SER A 190 11.79 -15.77 14.81
N SER A 191 11.00 -16.83 14.69
CA SER A 191 11.36 -18.11 14.07
C SER A 191 10.84 -18.31 12.65
N ILE A 192 10.20 -17.30 12.03
CA ILE A 192 9.63 -17.43 10.67
C ILE A 192 10.70 -17.94 9.68
N GLY A 193 10.39 -19.09 9.07
CA GLY A 193 11.16 -19.70 8.00
C GLY A 193 10.96 -18.98 6.66
N HIS A 194 11.96 -19.03 5.77
CA HIS A 194 11.91 -18.31 4.50
C HIS A 194 10.74 -18.74 3.61
N ASN A 195 10.41 -20.04 3.62
CA ASN A 195 9.38 -20.61 2.75
C ASN A 195 7.96 -20.44 3.28
N MET A 196 7.78 -20.19 4.58
CA MET A 196 6.46 -20.10 5.22
C MET A 196 5.60 -19.00 4.59
N LEU A 197 6.19 -17.82 4.32
CA LEU A 197 5.47 -16.72 3.68
C LEU A 197 5.03 -17.06 2.24
N TYR A 198 5.86 -17.79 1.48
CA TYR A 198 5.47 -18.19 0.12
C TYR A 198 4.35 -19.23 0.14
N HIS A 199 4.44 -20.24 1.01
CA HIS A 199 3.38 -21.24 1.15
C HIS A 199 2.06 -20.61 1.60
N ASN A 200 2.12 -19.65 2.52
CA ASN A 200 0.93 -18.95 2.99
C ASN A 200 0.33 -18.02 1.91
N SER A 201 1.17 -17.45 1.03
CA SER A 201 0.70 -16.73 -0.17
C SER A 201 -0.03 -17.65 -1.15
N ASP A 202 0.52 -18.85 -1.39
CA ASP A 202 -0.12 -19.88 -2.22
C ASP A 202 -1.46 -20.33 -1.59
N LEU A 203 -1.53 -20.46 -0.26
CA LEU A 203 -2.74 -20.80 0.49
C LEU A 203 -3.82 -19.71 0.38
N LEU A 204 -3.46 -18.44 0.57
CA LEU A 204 -4.38 -17.32 0.37
C LEU A 204 -4.95 -17.30 -1.05
N PHE A 205 -4.08 -17.51 -2.05
CA PHE A 205 -4.51 -17.51 -3.44
C PHE A 205 -5.41 -18.71 -3.79
N LYS A 206 -5.16 -19.88 -3.21
CA LYS A 206 -6.03 -21.07 -3.35
C LYS A 206 -7.48 -20.76 -2.94
N HIS A 207 -7.69 -19.91 -1.94
CA HIS A 207 -9.01 -19.50 -1.45
C HIS A 207 -9.50 -18.16 -1.99
N LYS A 208 -8.86 -17.63 -3.04
CA LYS A 208 -9.12 -16.29 -3.57
C LYS A 208 -10.62 -15.99 -3.76
N GLU A 209 -11.33 -16.84 -4.50
CA GLU A 209 -12.74 -16.59 -4.85
C GLU A 209 -13.63 -16.53 -3.61
N THR A 210 -13.42 -17.44 -2.66
CA THR A 210 -14.15 -17.44 -1.38
C THR A 210 -13.84 -16.19 -0.56
N ILE A 211 -12.58 -15.75 -0.53
CA ILE A 211 -12.15 -14.55 0.20
C ILE A 211 -12.76 -13.29 -0.45
N GLU A 212 -12.69 -13.14 -1.78
CA GLU A 212 -13.27 -11.99 -2.48
C GLU A 212 -14.79 -11.91 -2.26
N ARG A 213 -15.49 -13.04 -2.35
CA ARG A 213 -16.94 -13.13 -2.08
C ARG A 213 -17.28 -12.74 -0.65
N PHE A 214 -16.53 -13.24 0.33
CA PHE A 214 -16.75 -12.88 1.73
C PHE A 214 -16.55 -11.38 1.95
N LEU A 215 -15.46 -10.81 1.44
CA LEU A 215 -15.16 -9.38 1.60
C LEU A 215 -16.15 -8.49 0.87
N ARG A 216 -16.67 -8.91 -0.30
CA ARG A 216 -17.79 -8.24 -0.98
C ARG A 216 -18.99 -8.14 -0.05
N MET A 217 -19.44 -9.26 0.50
CA MET A 217 -20.62 -9.31 1.38
C MET A 217 -20.40 -8.49 2.64
N ARG A 218 -19.24 -8.65 3.27
CA ARG A 218 -18.91 -7.96 4.52
C ARG A 218 -18.79 -6.46 4.35
N SER A 219 -18.16 -5.99 3.27
CA SER A 219 -18.08 -4.55 2.99
C SER A 219 -19.46 -3.95 2.74
N ARG A 220 -20.34 -4.67 2.04
CA ARG A 220 -21.73 -4.26 1.83
C ARG A 220 -22.48 -4.07 3.14
N GLU A 221 -22.37 -5.03 4.05
CA GLU A 221 -23.00 -4.95 5.38
C GLU A 221 -22.46 -3.76 6.20
N LEU A 222 -21.14 -3.62 6.29
CA LEU A 222 -20.50 -2.60 7.14
C LEU A 222 -20.72 -1.17 6.67
N PHE A 223 -20.93 -0.96 5.37
CA PHE A 223 -21.03 0.37 4.78
C PHE A 223 -22.38 0.65 4.12
N SER A 224 -23.34 -0.28 4.20
CA SER A 224 -24.66 -0.19 3.58
C SER A 224 -24.56 0.19 2.11
N LEU A 225 -23.75 -0.57 1.38
CA LEU A 225 -23.46 -0.30 -0.03
C LEU A 225 -24.68 -0.69 -0.87
N GLY A 226 -25.15 0.24 -1.71
CA GLY A 226 -26.26 -0.04 -2.62
C GLY A 226 -25.83 -1.00 -3.73
N GLU A 227 -24.52 -1.07 -3.99
CA GLU A 227 -23.90 -1.82 -5.10
C GLU A 227 -24.65 -1.56 -6.41
N THR A 228 -25.17 -0.35 -6.59
CA THR A 228 -25.99 0.04 -7.74
C THR A 228 -25.16 0.20 -9.00
N ILE A 229 -23.85 0.42 -8.83
CA ILE A 229 -22.90 0.72 -9.89
C ILE A 229 -21.63 -0.10 -9.68
N VAL A 230 -21.19 -0.75 -10.75
CA VAL A 230 -20.01 -1.61 -10.76
C VAL A 230 -19.06 -1.14 -11.87
N LEU A 231 -17.93 -0.57 -11.48
CA LEU A 231 -16.92 0.01 -12.36
C LEU A 231 -15.85 -1.02 -12.73
N TYR A 232 -15.49 -1.05 -14.00
CA TYR A 232 -14.40 -1.87 -14.55
C TYR A 232 -13.30 -0.97 -15.11
N ASP A 233 -12.07 -1.16 -14.65
CA ASP A 233 -10.89 -0.58 -15.31
C ASP A 233 -9.73 -1.58 -15.28
N LEU A 234 -8.84 -1.45 -16.26
CA LEU A 234 -7.69 -2.30 -16.48
C LEU A 234 -6.40 -1.53 -16.23
N THR A 235 -5.48 -2.18 -15.53
CA THR A 235 -4.21 -1.57 -15.19
C THR A 235 -3.06 -2.55 -15.31
N ASN A 236 -2.00 -2.14 -16.00
CA ASN A 236 -0.82 -2.99 -16.17
C ASN A 236 0.20 -2.68 -15.06
N THR A 237 0.86 -3.72 -14.55
CA THR A 237 2.05 -3.67 -13.69
C THR A 237 3.24 -4.31 -14.41
N TYR A 238 4.48 -4.04 -13.97
CA TYR A 238 5.70 -4.50 -14.64
C TYR A 238 6.58 -5.35 -13.72
N PHE A 239 7.33 -6.28 -14.31
CA PHE A 239 8.28 -7.13 -13.60
C PHE A 239 9.69 -6.52 -13.60
N SER A 240 10.45 -6.77 -12.53
CA SER A 240 11.88 -6.42 -12.47
C SER A 240 12.76 -7.41 -13.24
N GLY A 241 12.30 -8.64 -13.44
CA GLY A 241 12.99 -9.69 -14.20
C GLY A 241 12.34 -9.99 -15.54
N SER A 242 12.82 -11.02 -16.24
CA SER A 242 12.25 -11.48 -17.51
C SER A 242 10.88 -12.17 -17.37
N ALA A 243 10.57 -12.69 -16.18
CA ALA A 243 9.35 -13.45 -15.90
C ALA A 243 9.07 -14.57 -16.93
N ALA A 244 10.12 -15.15 -17.54
CA ALA A 244 9.99 -16.08 -18.67
C ALA A 244 9.15 -17.33 -18.36
N GLY A 245 9.07 -17.73 -17.10
CA GLY A 245 8.25 -18.87 -16.65
C GLY A 245 6.76 -18.56 -16.45
N TYR A 246 6.31 -17.32 -16.66
CA TYR A 246 4.91 -16.92 -16.49
C TYR A 246 4.29 -16.54 -17.84
N LYS A 247 3.40 -17.39 -18.37
CA LYS A 247 2.83 -17.21 -19.72
C LYS A 247 2.13 -15.87 -19.93
N LYS A 248 1.46 -15.34 -18.89
CA LYS A 248 0.78 -14.04 -18.93
C LYS A 248 1.72 -12.84 -18.92
N ALA A 249 3.02 -13.04 -18.63
CA ALA A 249 4.01 -11.97 -18.68
C ALA A 249 4.35 -11.62 -20.14
N LYS A 250 3.70 -10.59 -20.68
CA LYS A 250 3.85 -10.17 -22.09
C LYS A 250 4.35 -8.74 -22.19
N ARG A 251 5.09 -8.41 -23.25
CA ARG A 251 5.44 -7.02 -23.56
C ARG A 251 4.25 -6.35 -24.24
N GLY A 252 4.01 -5.09 -23.93
CA GLY A 252 2.88 -4.34 -24.47
C GLY A 252 2.98 -2.85 -24.16
N ARG A 253 1.91 -2.12 -24.45
CA ARG A 253 1.84 -0.68 -24.18
C ARG A 253 1.72 -0.41 -22.69
N SER A 254 2.86 -0.09 -22.06
CA SER A 254 2.89 0.27 -20.65
C SER A 254 2.34 1.69 -20.42
N LYS A 255 1.31 1.82 -19.55
CA LYS A 255 0.86 3.13 -19.00
C LYS A 255 2.00 3.93 -18.33
N GLN A 256 3.14 3.29 -18.04
CA GLN A 256 4.33 3.92 -17.42
C GLN A 256 5.53 4.04 -18.36
N LYS A 257 5.33 3.87 -19.67
CA LYS A 257 6.38 3.94 -20.70
C LYS A 257 7.53 2.95 -20.48
N ARG A 258 7.27 1.82 -19.82
CA ARG A 258 8.20 0.69 -19.62
C ARG A 258 8.00 -0.38 -20.69
N SER A 259 8.32 -0.05 -21.95
CA SER A 259 8.32 -1.04 -23.05
C SER A 259 9.47 -2.06 -22.94
N ASP A 260 10.46 -1.77 -22.09
CA ASP A 260 11.62 -2.64 -21.82
C ASP A 260 11.30 -3.85 -20.94
N ARG A 261 10.15 -3.85 -20.25
CA ARG A 261 9.78 -4.87 -19.26
C ARG A 261 8.54 -5.67 -19.67
N PRO A 262 8.47 -6.96 -19.32
CA PRO A 262 7.22 -7.69 -19.41
C PRO A 262 6.22 -7.12 -18.39
N LEU A 263 4.95 -7.21 -18.75
CA LEU A 263 3.82 -6.67 -18.02
C LEU A 263 2.86 -7.79 -17.64
N VAL A 264 1.98 -7.51 -16.69
CA VAL A 264 0.76 -8.27 -16.44
C VAL A 264 -0.37 -7.28 -16.16
N THR A 265 -1.58 -7.60 -16.62
CA THR A 265 -2.73 -6.71 -16.50
C THR A 265 -3.63 -7.17 -15.37
N LEU A 266 -3.98 -6.24 -14.49
CA LEU A 266 -4.94 -6.44 -13.41
C LEU A 266 -6.24 -5.74 -13.81
N GLY A 267 -7.32 -6.51 -13.90
CA GLY A 267 -8.68 -5.99 -13.90
C GLY A 267 -9.28 -6.07 -12.52
N VAL A 268 -9.96 -5.02 -12.10
CA VAL A 268 -10.70 -4.98 -10.82
C VAL A 268 -12.11 -4.48 -11.07
N VAL A 269 -13.01 -5.01 -10.27
CA VAL A 269 -14.41 -4.61 -10.18
C VAL A 269 -14.56 -3.78 -8.91
N LEU A 270 -15.02 -2.54 -9.02
CA LEU A 270 -15.15 -1.63 -7.90
C LEU A 270 -16.61 -1.17 -7.76
N ASP A 271 -17.07 -0.97 -6.53
CA ASP A 271 -18.34 -0.29 -6.27
C ASP A 271 -18.19 1.22 -6.18
N GLU A 272 -19.31 1.91 -5.93
CA GLU A 272 -19.39 3.36 -5.81
C GLU A 272 -18.54 3.96 -4.67
N ARG A 273 -18.09 3.14 -3.71
CA ARG A 273 -17.21 3.54 -2.60
C ARG A 273 -15.78 3.03 -2.76
N GLY A 274 -15.46 2.45 -3.91
CA GLY A 274 -14.12 1.95 -4.25
C GLY A 274 -13.76 0.64 -3.55
N PHE A 275 -14.70 -0.17 -3.05
CA PHE A 275 -14.38 -1.52 -2.60
C PHE A 275 -14.22 -2.46 -3.78
N ILE A 276 -13.15 -3.24 -3.78
CA ILE A 276 -12.94 -4.29 -4.78
C ILE A 276 -13.95 -5.41 -4.53
N LYS A 277 -14.71 -5.77 -5.56
CA LYS A 277 -15.69 -6.86 -5.53
C LYS A 277 -15.14 -8.16 -6.12
N CYS A 278 -14.27 -8.02 -7.10
CA CYS A 278 -13.58 -9.11 -7.77
C CYS A 278 -12.32 -8.57 -8.44
N SER A 279 -11.32 -9.43 -8.59
CA SER A 279 -10.12 -9.11 -9.36
C SER A 279 -9.73 -10.23 -10.31
N ARG A 280 -9.07 -9.90 -11.42
CA ARG A 280 -8.55 -10.90 -12.36
C ARG A 280 -7.25 -10.46 -13.01
N ILE A 281 -6.39 -11.44 -13.25
CA ILE A 281 -5.06 -11.24 -13.80
C ILE A 281 -5.05 -11.77 -15.23
N PHE A 282 -4.75 -10.88 -16.16
CA PHE A 282 -4.72 -11.09 -17.61
C PHE A 282 -3.32 -10.90 -18.18
N ASP A 283 -3.16 -11.25 -19.45
CA ASP A 283 -1.90 -11.11 -20.18
C ASP A 283 -1.40 -9.65 -20.21
N GLY A 284 -0.08 -9.45 -20.18
CA GLY A 284 0.52 -8.11 -20.09
C GLY A 284 0.20 -7.15 -21.23
N ASN A 285 -0.14 -7.69 -22.40
CA ASN A 285 -0.59 -6.96 -23.59
C ASN A 285 -2.12 -6.83 -23.67
N ALA A 286 -2.86 -7.33 -22.67
CA ALA A 286 -4.28 -7.04 -22.50
C ALA A 286 -4.50 -5.51 -22.46
N GLY A 287 -5.36 -5.03 -23.35
CA GLY A 287 -5.55 -3.60 -23.60
C GLY A 287 -5.88 -3.28 -25.06
N GLU A 288 -5.91 -4.28 -25.94
CA GLU A 288 -6.53 -4.16 -27.25
C GLU A 288 -8.07 -4.10 -27.11
N PRO A 289 -8.76 -3.31 -27.95
CA PRO A 289 -10.23 -3.16 -27.98
C PRO A 289 -11.00 -4.47 -27.75
N LEU A 290 -10.70 -5.49 -28.55
CA LEU A 290 -11.33 -6.82 -28.50
C LEU A 290 -11.09 -7.54 -27.17
N THR A 291 -9.86 -7.46 -26.64
CA THR A 291 -9.50 -8.16 -25.41
C THR A 291 -10.19 -7.60 -24.17
N LEU A 292 -10.62 -6.33 -24.19
CA LEU A 292 -11.25 -5.71 -23.02
C LEU A 292 -12.60 -6.35 -22.70
N VAL A 293 -13.46 -6.55 -23.70
CA VAL A 293 -14.82 -7.01 -23.41
C VAL A 293 -14.84 -8.48 -23.04
N ASP A 294 -13.99 -9.31 -23.65
CA ASP A 294 -13.80 -10.71 -23.22
C ASP A 294 -13.41 -10.78 -21.73
N MET A 295 -12.54 -9.87 -21.27
CA MET A 295 -12.15 -9.80 -19.86
C MET A 295 -13.30 -9.36 -18.95
N ILE A 296 -14.11 -8.41 -19.42
CA ILE A 296 -15.27 -7.92 -18.67
C ILE A 296 -16.33 -9.02 -18.59
N ASN A 297 -16.60 -9.72 -19.67
CA ASN A 297 -17.47 -10.91 -19.73
C ASN A 297 -16.97 -12.03 -18.82
N ASP A 298 -15.67 -12.32 -18.85
CA ASP A 298 -15.05 -13.33 -17.98
C ASP A 298 -15.28 -13.01 -16.50
N ILE A 299 -15.07 -11.75 -16.10
CA ILE A 299 -15.28 -11.33 -14.73
C ILE A 299 -16.77 -11.31 -14.39
N HIS A 300 -17.61 -10.76 -15.25
CA HIS A 300 -19.05 -10.66 -15.02
C HIS A 300 -19.71 -12.03 -14.94
N SER A 301 -19.39 -12.96 -15.85
CA SER A 301 -19.89 -14.34 -15.83
C SER A 301 -19.43 -15.12 -14.61
N GLN A 302 -18.21 -14.88 -14.12
CA GLN A 302 -17.74 -15.44 -12.85
C GLN A 302 -18.60 -14.92 -11.69
N VAL A 303 -18.74 -13.60 -11.57
CA VAL A 303 -19.45 -13.00 -10.45
C VAL A 303 -20.96 -13.30 -10.48
N SER A 304 -21.56 -13.38 -11.66
CA SER A 304 -22.98 -13.70 -11.82
C SER A 304 -23.31 -15.16 -11.46
N ARG A 305 -22.33 -16.06 -11.51
CA ARG A 305 -22.47 -17.46 -11.05
C ARG A 305 -22.30 -17.60 -9.54
N GLU A 306 -21.79 -16.59 -8.85
CA GLU A 306 -21.63 -16.65 -7.41
C GLU A 306 -22.95 -16.44 -6.67
N THR A 307 -23.06 -17.00 -5.47
CA THR A 307 -24.22 -16.80 -4.61
C THR A 307 -23.83 -16.00 -3.37
N PRO A 308 -24.45 -14.82 -3.12
CA PRO A 308 -25.39 -14.13 -4.01
C PRO A 308 -24.69 -13.46 -5.20
N PRO A 309 -25.40 -13.29 -6.34
CA PRO A 309 -24.87 -12.54 -7.48
C PRO A 309 -24.71 -11.06 -7.12
N LEU A 310 -24.04 -10.29 -7.99
CA LEU A 310 -24.09 -8.83 -7.89
C LEU A 310 -25.53 -8.35 -8.03
N LEU A 311 -25.89 -7.31 -7.27
CA LEU A 311 -27.23 -6.71 -7.32
C LEU A 311 -27.53 -6.01 -8.66
N VAL A 312 -26.50 -5.74 -9.47
CA VAL A 312 -26.65 -5.05 -10.74
C VAL A 312 -26.92 -6.02 -11.88
N ALA A 313 -28.13 -5.94 -12.46
CA ALA A 313 -28.51 -6.69 -13.65
C ALA A 313 -27.75 -6.25 -14.92
N LYS A 314 -27.37 -4.97 -15.02
CA LYS A 314 -26.56 -4.39 -16.11
C LYS A 314 -25.46 -3.48 -15.55
N PRO A 315 -24.23 -3.98 -15.32
CA PRO A 315 -23.16 -3.14 -14.78
C PRO A 315 -22.74 -2.03 -15.76
N THR A 316 -22.32 -0.89 -15.20
CA THR A 316 -21.87 0.28 -15.96
C THR A 316 -20.35 0.31 -16.06
N ILE A 317 -19.83 0.06 -17.25
CA ILE A 317 -18.42 0.11 -17.54
C ILE A 317 -18.01 1.58 -17.67
N VAL A 318 -17.04 2.01 -16.87
CA VAL A 318 -16.55 3.38 -16.93
C VAL A 318 -15.12 3.39 -17.42
N MET A 319 -14.92 3.95 -18.61
CA MET A 319 -13.65 3.82 -19.35
C MET A 319 -13.03 5.19 -19.62
N ASP A 320 -11.70 5.20 -19.69
CA ASP A 320 -10.95 6.34 -20.21
C ASP A 320 -11.21 6.51 -21.72
N ALA A 321 -11.21 7.77 -22.17
CA ALA A 321 -11.36 8.16 -23.56
C ALA A 321 -10.45 7.34 -24.47
N GLY A 322 -9.19 7.09 -24.05
CA GLY A 322 -8.18 6.38 -24.84
C GLY A 322 -8.53 4.94 -25.26
N ILE A 323 -9.53 4.32 -24.64
CA ILE A 323 -9.98 2.94 -24.95
C ILE A 323 -11.43 2.93 -25.45
N ALA A 324 -12.18 4.03 -25.33
CA ALA A 324 -13.55 4.16 -25.85
C ALA A 324 -13.58 4.48 -27.36
N SER A 325 -13.29 3.49 -28.23
CA SER A 325 -13.63 3.56 -29.66
C SER A 325 -15.08 3.14 -29.90
N GLU A 326 -15.69 3.56 -31.02
CA GLU A 326 -17.07 3.13 -31.36
C GLU A 326 -17.24 1.61 -31.35
N ASP A 327 -16.29 0.88 -31.92
CA ASP A 327 -16.32 -0.60 -31.93
C ASP A 327 -16.42 -1.18 -30.51
N ASN A 328 -15.72 -0.59 -29.54
CA ASN A 328 -15.78 -1.02 -28.14
C ASN A 328 -17.12 -0.69 -27.49
N LEU A 329 -17.66 0.50 -27.77
CA LEU A 329 -18.95 0.91 -27.22
C LEU A 329 -20.09 0.05 -27.79
N ASN A 330 -20.03 -0.32 -29.07
CA ASN A 330 -20.95 -1.27 -29.69
C ASN A 330 -20.88 -2.63 -29.01
N LEU A 331 -19.67 -3.16 -28.86
CA LEU A 331 -19.46 -4.49 -28.28
C LEU A 331 -19.88 -4.54 -26.80
N VAL A 332 -19.65 -3.46 -26.05
CA VAL A 332 -20.18 -3.29 -24.68
C VAL A 332 -21.71 -3.38 -24.65
N ARG A 333 -22.41 -2.69 -25.55
CA ARG A 333 -23.87 -2.72 -25.65
C ARG A 333 -24.41 -4.09 -26.08
N GLU A 334 -23.77 -4.74 -27.05
CA GLU A 334 -24.13 -6.08 -27.52
C GLU A 334 -24.05 -7.14 -26.41
N ASN A 335 -23.13 -6.97 -25.46
CA ASN A 335 -22.97 -7.84 -24.30
C ASN A 335 -23.90 -7.47 -23.12
N GLY A 336 -24.83 -6.55 -23.32
CA GLY A 336 -25.84 -6.17 -22.32
C GLY A 336 -25.34 -5.22 -21.22
N PHE A 337 -24.12 -4.68 -21.36
CA PHE A 337 -23.56 -3.70 -20.45
C PHE A 337 -23.88 -2.28 -20.89
N SER A 338 -23.86 -1.36 -19.92
CA SER A 338 -23.91 0.07 -20.19
C SER A 338 -22.55 0.71 -20.00
N TYR A 339 -22.35 1.92 -20.52
CA TYR A 339 -21.07 2.61 -20.45
C TYR A 339 -21.18 4.08 -20.07
N ILE A 340 -20.13 4.61 -19.44
CA ILE A 340 -19.90 6.05 -19.27
C ILE A 340 -18.44 6.34 -19.65
N VAL A 341 -18.23 7.23 -20.61
CA VAL A 341 -16.89 7.55 -21.13
C VAL A 341 -16.72 9.04 -21.38
N VAL A 342 -15.47 9.52 -21.40
CA VAL A 342 -15.17 10.87 -21.90
C VAL A 342 -15.07 10.81 -23.42
N SER A 343 -15.88 11.62 -24.10
CA SER A 343 -15.82 11.70 -25.56
C SER A 343 -14.47 12.28 -26.01
N ARG A 344 -13.87 11.68 -27.04
CA ARG A 344 -12.61 12.14 -27.64
C ARG A 344 -12.81 13.39 -28.50
N SER A 345 -13.99 13.51 -29.10
CA SER A 345 -14.37 14.59 -30.00
C SER A 345 -15.55 15.36 -29.43
N LYS A 346 -15.63 16.64 -29.83
CA LYS A 346 -16.82 17.44 -29.65
C LYS A 346 -17.94 16.81 -30.52
N PRO A 347 -19.14 16.55 -29.98
CA PRO A 347 -20.25 16.09 -30.81
C PRO A 347 -20.54 17.13 -31.92
N GLU A 348 -20.80 16.64 -33.14
CA GLU A 348 -20.98 17.49 -34.33
C GLU A 348 -22.22 18.38 -34.24
N HIS A 349 -23.27 17.89 -33.57
CA HIS A 349 -24.51 18.61 -33.33
C HIS A 349 -24.57 19.03 -31.86
N MET A 350 -24.48 20.34 -31.61
CA MET A 350 -24.78 20.93 -30.31
C MET A 350 -26.10 21.67 -30.43
N GLU A 351 -27.13 21.17 -29.77
CA GLU A 351 -28.36 21.93 -29.56
C GLU A 351 -28.05 23.17 -28.72
N ASP A 352 -28.78 24.27 -28.95
CA ASP A 352 -28.75 25.44 -28.08
C ASP A 352 -29.44 25.14 -26.75
N GLY A 353 -28.88 25.64 -25.65
CA GLY A 353 -29.33 25.30 -24.29
C GLY A 353 -28.40 25.86 -23.24
N SER A 354 -28.95 26.12 -22.04
CA SER A 354 -28.24 26.76 -20.93
C SER A 354 -27.45 25.75 -20.09
N PHE A 355 -26.32 26.20 -19.55
CA PHE A 355 -25.58 25.44 -18.54
C PHE A 355 -26.26 25.55 -17.18
N GLU A 356 -26.36 24.44 -16.49
CA GLU A 356 -26.86 24.36 -15.12
C GLU A 356 -25.75 24.01 -14.14
N GLN A 357 -25.79 24.60 -12.95
CA GLN A 357 -24.81 24.33 -11.91
C GLN A 357 -25.23 23.12 -11.08
N ILE A 358 -24.45 22.04 -11.13
CA ILE A 358 -24.73 20.80 -10.39
C ILE A 358 -23.92 20.67 -9.10
N LYS A 359 -22.82 21.42 -9.02
CA LYS A 359 -21.95 21.52 -7.85
C LYS A 359 -21.20 22.85 -7.92
N GLU A 360 -20.74 23.34 -6.78
CA GLU A 360 -19.85 24.51 -6.75
C GLU A 360 -18.66 24.33 -7.71
N GLY A 361 -18.51 25.29 -8.63
CA GLY A 361 -17.47 25.30 -9.67
C GLY A 361 -17.66 24.28 -10.81
N ILE A 362 -18.85 23.68 -10.94
CA ILE A 362 -19.14 22.68 -11.97
C ILE A 362 -20.50 22.96 -12.61
N LYS A 363 -20.45 23.24 -13.91
CA LYS A 363 -21.61 23.50 -14.75
C LYS A 363 -21.73 22.41 -15.81
N VAL A 364 -22.94 21.96 -16.09
CA VAL A 364 -23.20 20.94 -17.10
C VAL A 364 -24.34 21.35 -18.03
N LYS A 365 -24.27 20.84 -19.25
CA LYS A 365 -25.34 20.91 -20.24
C LYS A 365 -25.54 19.52 -20.81
N GLU A 366 -26.76 19.03 -20.68
CA GLU A 366 -27.19 17.73 -21.20
C GLU A 366 -27.68 17.87 -22.64
N MET A 367 -27.40 16.86 -23.45
CA MET A 367 -27.79 16.76 -24.85
C MET A 367 -28.10 15.29 -25.14
N HIS A 368 -29.19 15.00 -25.85
CA HIS A 368 -29.52 13.65 -26.28
C HIS A 368 -29.26 13.51 -27.78
N ILE A 369 -28.48 12.51 -28.16
CA ILE A 369 -28.13 12.24 -29.56
C ILE A 369 -28.40 10.77 -29.82
N GLY A 370 -29.52 10.47 -30.50
CA GLY A 370 -29.98 9.09 -30.69
C GLY A 370 -30.30 8.41 -29.35
N ASN A 371 -29.72 7.24 -29.11
CA ASN A 371 -29.90 6.46 -27.88
C ASN A 371 -28.81 6.73 -26.83
N GLU A 372 -28.20 7.92 -26.86
CA GLU A 372 -27.10 8.29 -25.99
C GLU A 372 -27.29 9.69 -25.40
N THR A 373 -26.85 9.85 -24.17
CA THR A 373 -26.77 11.13 -23.47
C THR A 373 -25.33 11.63 -23.48
N PHE A 374 -25.17 12.90 -23.88
CA PHE A 374 -23.93 13.65 -23.81
C PHE A 374 -24.04 14.74 -22.75
N LEU A 375 -23.04 14.81 -21.86
CA LEU A 375 -22.95 15.84 -20.84
C LEU A 375 -21.74 16.74 -21.09
N HIS A 376 -21.98 17.96 -21.56
CA HIS A 376 -20.96 19.00 -21.67
C HIS A 376 -20.70 19.60 -20.29
N CYS A 377 -19.53 19.32 -19.73
CA CYS A 377 -19.14 19.77 -18.40
C CYS A 377 -18.08 20.86 -18.48
N ILE A 378 -18.24 21.90 -17.66
CA ILE A 378 -17.22 22.94 -17.40
C ILE A 378 -16.85 22.84 -15.93
N SER A 379 -15.55 22.70 -15.65
CA SER A 379 -15.04 22.58 -14.28
C SER A 379 -13.96 23.62 -14.00
N ASP A 380 -14.20 24.47 -13.00
CA ASP A 380 -13.27 25.50 -12.57
C ASP A 380 -11.94 24.90 -12.07
N GLY A 381 -12.03 23.79 -11.34
CA GLY A 381 -10.85 23.07 -10.86
C GLY A 381 -10.00 22.51 -12.00
N LYS A 382 -10.65 21.97 -13.04
CA LYS A 382 -9.96 21.47 -14.24
C LYS A 382 -9.35 22.62 -15.04
N MET A 383 -10.07 23.72 -15.20
CA MET A 383 -9.59 24.94 -15.85
C MET A 383 -8.30 25.45 -15.18
N LYS A 384 -8.31 25.63 -13.85
CA LYS A 384 -7.12 26.06 -13.09
C LYS A 384 -5.92 25.13 -13.31
N LYS A 385 -6.15 23.81 -13.30
CA LYS A 385 -5.10 22.81 -13.53
C LYS A 385 -4.56 22.86 -14.95
N GLU A 386 -5.44 22.93 -15.95
CA GLU A 386 -5.04 23.00 -17.36
C GLU A 386 -4.27 24.29 -17.65
N GLN A 387 -4.77 25.43 -17.18
CA GLN A 387 -4.09 26.72 -17.32
C GLN A 387 -2.73 26.73 -16.64
N ALA A 388 -2.59 26.15 -15.44
CA ALA A 388 -1.29 26.04 -14.77
C ALA A 388 -0.27 25.22 -15.59
N ILE A 389 -0.73 24.16 -16.27
CA ILE A 389 0.14 23.36 -17.14
C ILE A 389 0.52 24.13 -18.42
N VAL A 390 -0.44 24.85 -19.01
CA VAL A 390 -0.20 25.70 -20.19
C VAL A 390 0.80 26.81 -19.85
N ASN A 391 0.57 27.53 -18.77
CA ASN A 391 1.47 28.60 -18.30
C ASN A 391 2.87 28.05 -18.05
N LYS A 392 3.01 26.94 -17.32
CA LYS A 392 4.33 26.34 -17.08
C LYS A 392 5.05 25.95 -18.37
N ALA A 393 4.32 25.44 -19.37
CA ALA A 393 4.91 25.08 -20.66
C ALA A 393 5.25 26.31 -21.51
N ARG A 394 4.43 27.36 -21.45
CA ARG A 394 4.66 28.67 -22.08
C ARG A 394 5.92 29.30 -21.52
N ASP A 395 5.98 29.46 -20.21
CA ASP A 395 7.11 30.11 -19.53
C ASP A 395 8.42 29.36 -19.79
N ALA A 396 8.39 28.02 -19.80
CA ALA A 396 9.55 27.20 -20.12
C ALA A 396 10.01 27.33 -21.59
N LEU A 397 9.09 27.49 -22.53
CA LEU A 397 9.43 27.73 -23.94
C LEU A 397 9.95 29.16 -24.15
N GLU A 398 9.33 30.17 -23.52
CA GLU A 398 9.79 31.57 -23.55
C GLU A 398 11.21 31.69 -23.04
N GLN A 399 11.54 31.09 -21.89
CA GLN A 399 12.90 31.09 -21.34
C GLN A 399 13.92 30.47 -22.31
N GLU A 400 13.58 29.39 -23.01
CA GLU A 400 14.48 28.77 -23.99
C GLU A 400 14.65 29.63 -25.26
N ILE A 401 13.61 30.33 -25.70
CA ILE A 401 13.67 31.27 -26.83
C ILE A 401 14.49 32.51 -26.44
N GLU A 402 14.25 33.05 -25.25
CA GLU A 402 14.97 34.20 -24.68
C GLU A 402 16.47 33.88 -24.56
N TYR A 403 16.81 32.71 -24.01
CA TYR A 403 18.19 32.22 -23.95
C TYR A 403 18.86 32.14 -25.34
N LEU A 404 18.13 31.69 -26.37
CA LEU A 404 18.64 31.68 -27.74
C LEU A 404 18.83 33.09 -28.28
N SER A 405 17.90 34.00 -27.99
CA SER A 405 17.93 35.40 -28.42
C SER A 405 19.11 36.15 -27.81
N GLU A 406 19.29 36.08 -26.49
CA GLU A 406 20.44 36.66 -25.77
C GLU A 406 21.76 36.06 -26.26
N GLY A 407 21.76 34.75 -26.53
CA GLY A 407 22.90 34.02 -27.08
C GLY A 407 23.41 34.57 -28.42
N LEU A 408 22.57 35.25 -29.21
CA LEU A 408 22.99 35.85 -30.49
C LEU A 408 24.03 36.97 -30.30
N ASN A 409 24.04 37.64 -29.14
CA ASN A 409 24.95 38.75 -28.85
C ASN A 409 26.26 38.31 -28.18
N ILE A 410 26.34 37.06 -27.69
CA ILE A 410 27.51 36.55 -26.95
C ILE A 410 28.51 35.89 -27.92
N LYS A 411 29.82 36.06 -27.69
CA LYS A 411 30.87 35.40 -28.49
C LYS A 411 30.83 33.87 -28.32
N ARG A 412 31.13 33.12 -29.39
CA ARG A 412 31.18 31.63 -29.44
C ARG A 412 29.84 30.89 -29.22
N ARG A 413 28.71 31.58 -29.18
CA ARG A 413 27.36 30.98 -29.15
C ARG A 413 26.86 30.65 -30.56
N LEU A 414 25.77 29.87 -30.62
CA LEU A 414 25.12 29.47 -31.87
C LEU A 414 24.49 30.68 -32.57
N LYS A 415 24.96 30.99 -33.79
CA LYS A 415 24.43 32.11 -34.61
C LYS A 415 24.07 31.71 -36.02
N SER A 416 24.40 30.49 -36.46
CA SER A 416 24.07 30.00 -37.79
C SER A 416 22.55 29.97 -37.95
N TYR A 417 22.02 30.71 -38.92
CA TYR A 417 20.57 30.85 -39.12
C TYR A 417 19.86 29.50 -39.30
N PRO A 418 20.33 28.58 -40.18
CA PRO A 418 19.74 27.25 -40.31
C PRO A 418 19.71 26.44 -39.01
N LYS A 419 20.77 26.55 -38.19
CA LYS A 419 20.86 25.81 -36.91
C LYS A 419 19.99 26.41 -35.81
N VAL A 420 19.80 27.73 -35.82
CA VAL A 420 18.85 28.41 -34.94
C VAL A 420 17.42 27.99 -35.29
N LEU A 421 17.06 27.95 -36.57
CA LEU A 421 15.76 27.43 -37.02
C LEU A 421 15.56 25.96 -36.62
N GLU A 422 16.56 25.11 -36.80
CA GLU A 422 16.52 23.69 -36.38
C GLU A 422 16.27 23.58 -34.86
N ARG A 423 16.96 24.40 -34.06
CA ARG A 423 16.79 24.42 -32.60
C ARG A 423 15.40 24.89 -32.21
N ILE A 424 14.87 25.94 -32.84
CA ILE A 424 13.50 26.41 -32.64
C ILE A 424 12.50 25.30 -33.02
N GLY A 425 12.72 24.59 -34.13
CA GLY A 425 11.91 23.43 -34.52
C GLY A 425 11.86 22.34 -33.45
N ARG A 426 13.02 21.99 -32.86
CA ARG A 426 13.10 21.03 -31.75
C ARG A 426 12.38 21.54 -30.49
N LEU A 427 12.46 22.85 -30.20
CA LEU A 427 11.71 23.46 -29.10
C LEU A 427 10.20 23.36 -29.36
N ARG A 428 9.73 23.67 -30.58
CA ARG A 428 8.33 23.51 -30.98
C ARG A 428 7.84 22.07 -30.83
N GLN A 429 8.66 21.08 -31.17
CA GLN A 429 8.33 19.67 -30.98
C GLN A 429 8.26 19.28 -29.50
N ARG A 430 9.24 19.72 -28.68
CA ARG A 430 9.30 19.45 -27.23
C ARG A 430 8.11 20.09 -26.49
N TYR A 431 7.71 21.29 -26.88
CA TYR A 431 6.63 22.07 -26.30
C TYR A 431 5.40 22.15 -27.22
N SER A 432 5.05 21.03 -27.86
CA SER A 432 3.98 20.95 -28.88
C SER A 432 2.62 21.47 -28.41
N ARG A 433 2.36 21.40 -27.09
CA ARG A 433 1.12 21.87 -26.45
C ARG A 433 0.86 23.36 -26.62
N VAL A 434 1.91 24.19 -26.50
CA VAL A 434 1.82 25.65 -26.59
C VAL A 434 2.34 26.19 -27.92
N SER A 435 3.01 25.35 -28.71
CA SER A 435 3.71 25.73 -29.93
C SER A 435 2.85 26.43 -30.98
N LYS A 436 1.55 26.08 -31.07
CA LYS A 436 0.60 26.75 -31.98
C LYS A 436 0.27 28.18 -31.56
N GLY A 437 0.33 28.48 -30.26
CA GLY A 437 0.13 29.82 -29.73
C GLY A 437 1.34 30.74 -29.86
N PHE A 438 2.52 30.20 -30.21
CA PHE A 438 3.73 30.99 -30.42
C PHE A 438 3.94 31.32 -31.90
N SER A 439 4.01 32.62 -32.19
CA SER A 439 4.56 33.15 -33.44
C SER A 439 6.01 33.53 -33.18
N ILE A 440 6.98 32.86 -33.81
CA ILE A 440 8.42 33.10 -33.64
C ILE A 440 9.00 33.48 -35.00
N ASP A 441 9.57 34.67 -35.09
CA ASP A 441 10.26 35.21 -36.27
C ASP A 441 11.75 35.33 -36.00
N VAL A 442 12.57 34.96 -36.97
CA VAL A 442 14.04 35.03 -36.88
C VAL A 442 14.56 35.85 -38.04
N LYS A 443 15.17 36.99 -37.76
CA LYS A 443 15.81 37.82 -38.78
C LYS A 443 17.20 37.30 -39.10
N GLU A 444 17.50 37.20 -40.39
CA GLU A 444 18.78 36.77 -40.91
C GLU A 444 19.60 37.95 -41.45
N HIS A 445 20.92 37.91 -41.25
CA HIS A 445 21.87 38.72 -42.00
C HIS A 445 23.16 37.92 -42.25
N LYS A 446 23.55 37.79 -43.52
CA LYS A 446 24.76 37.07 -43.97
C LYS A 446 24.86 35.64 -43.39
N GLY A 447 23.79 34.84 -43.46
CA GLY A 447 23.79 33.44 -42.97
C GLY A 447 23.70 33.29 -41.45
N LYS A 448 23.57 34.40 -40.71
CA LYS A 448 23.48 34.41 -39.24
C LYS A 448 22.14 34.97 -38.76
N ALA A 449 21.58 34.34 -37.74
CA ALA A 449 20.46 34.90 -37.01
C ALA A 449 20.93 36.12 -36.22
N VAL A 450 20.27 37.26 -36.42
CA VAL A 450 20.61 38.54 -35.77
C VAL A 450 19.57 38.99 -34.76
N LYS A 451 18.32 38.55 -34.90
CA LYS A 451 17.25 38.86 -33.96
C LYS A 451 16.22 37.74 -33.94
N ILE A 452 15.72 37.41 -32.77
CA ILE A 452 14.57 36.53 -32.59
C ILE A 452 13.47 37.36 -31.92
N THR A 453 12.28 37.35 -32.49
CA THR A 453 11.08 37.97 -31.90
C THR A 453 9.98 36.95 -31.77
N TRP A 454 9.27 36.98 -30.65
CA TRP A 454 8.17 36.04 -30.40
C TRP A 454 6.97 36.73 -29.76
N HIS A 455 5.80 36.16 -30.00
CA HIS A 455 4.55 36.55 -29.37
C HIS A 455 3.73 35.31 -29.04
N PHE A 456 3.07 35.32 -27.89
CA PHE A 456 2.18 34.24 -27.45
C PHE A 456 0.72 34.70 -27.49
N ASN A 457 -0.10 33.99 -28.26
CA ASN A 457 -1.54 34.17 -28.31
C ASN A 457 -2.26 32.87 -27.88
N GLN A 458 -2.92 32.91 -26.72
CA GLN A 458 -3.63 31.76 -26.17
C GLN A 458 -4.82 31.31 -27.03
N SER A 459 -5.45 32.21 -27.79
CA SER A 459 -6.61 31.86 -28.65
C SER A 459 -6.24 30.95 -29.82
N GLN A 460 -4.97 30.90 -30.21
CA GLN A 460 -4.47 30.05 -31.30
C GLN A 460 -4.07 28.64 -30.84
N LEU A 461 -4.26 28.33 -29.56
CA LEU A 461 -4.02 26.98 -29.06
C LEU A 461 -5.02 25.99 -29.67
N GLY A 462 -4.59 24.74 -29.87
CA GLY A 462 -5.45 23.69 -30.42
C GLY A 462 -6.55 23.20 -29.49
N LYS A 463 -6.62 23.73 -28.25
CA LYS A 463 -7.64 23.44 -27.24
C LYS A 463 -7.88 24.73 -26.44
N PRO A 464 -9.13 25.07 -26.04
CA PRO A 464 -9.43 26.27 -25.26
C PRO A 464 -8.84 26.26 -23.84
N TYR A 465 -8.55 25.09 -23.26
CA TYR A 465 -8.05 24.91 -21.88
C TYR A 465 -8.92 25.57 -20.79
N ASP A 466 -10.20 25.71 -21.08
CA ASP A 466 -11.28 26.28 -20.25
C ASP A 466 -11.87 25.28 -19.25
N GLY A 467 -11.27 24.09 -19.11
CA GLY A 467 -11.79 23.03 -18.27
C GLY A 467 -13.01 22.30 -18.85
N SER A 468 -13.37 22.54 -20.11
CA SER A 468 -14.46 21.82 -20.80
C SER A 468 -14.13 20.34 -21.08
N TYR A 469 -15.15 19.50 -21.03
CA TYR A 469 -15.11 18.09 -21.46
C TYR A 469 -16.52 17.56 -21.71
N PHE A 470 -16.61 16.46 -22.45
CA PHE A 470 -17.87 15.81 -22.78
C PHE A 470 -17.88 14.41 -22.19
N ILE A 471 -18.90 14.09 -21.42
CA ILE A 471 -19.21 12.72 -21.02
C ILE A 471 -20.23 12.17 -22.02
N ARG A 472 -20.13 10.89 -22.36
CA ARG A 472 -21.04 10.17 -23.25
C ARG A 472 -21.47 8.88 -22.57
N THR A 473 -22.75 8.53 -22.65
CA THR A 473 -23.32 7.32 -22.05
C THR A 473 -24.58 6.84 -22.77
N ASP A 474 -24.86 5.55 -22.70
CA ASP A 474 -26.13 4.93 -23.11
C ASP A 474 -27.14 4.82 -21.95
N ARG A 475 -26.79 5.29 -20.75
CA ARG A 475 -27.66 5.32 -19.56
C ARG A 475 -28.62 6.51 -19.59
N MET A 476 -29.64 6.40 -20.42
CA MET A 476 -30.73 7.39 -20.55
C MET A 476 -31.64 7.47 -19.32
N ASP A 477 -31.55 6.49 -18.41
CA ASP A 477 -32.31 6.41 -17.16
C ASP A 477 -31.71 7.27 -16.03
N LEU A 478 -30.50 7.78 -16.21
CA LEU A 478 -29.78 8.53 -15.19
C LEU A 478 -29.92 10.04 -15.39
N SER A 479 -30.04 10.76 -14.28
CA SER A 479 -29.96 12.23 -14.30
C SER A 479 -28.54 12.72 -14.60
N LYS A 480 -28.42 13.95 -15.10
CA LYS A 480 -27.14 14.65 -15.30
C LYS A 480 -26.22 14.64 -14.05
N ASN A 481 -26.79 14.71 -12.85
CA ASN A 481 -26.04 14.65 -11.60
C ASN A 481 -25.46 13.25 -11.36
N GLU A 482 -26.22 12.20 -11.66
CA GLU A 482 -25.79 10.81 -11.53
C GLU A 482 -24.74 10.46 -12.57
N ILE A 483 -24.94 10.85 -13.84
CA ILE A 483 -23.95 10.67 -14.91
C ILE A 483 -22.63 11.35 -14.53
N TRP A 484 -22.69 12.60 -14.06
CA TRP A 484 -21.48 13.31 -13.63
C TRP A 484 -20.82 12.65 -12.41
N SER A 485 -21.61 12.25 -11.41
CA SER A 485 -21.09 11.58 -10.21
C SER A 485 -20.41 10.26 -10.57
N LEU A 486 -21.02 9.48 -11.46
CA LEU A 486 -20.46 8.23 -12.00
C LEU A 486 -19.14 8.44 -12.71
N TYR A 487 -19.07 9.46 -13.56
CA TYR A 487 -17.82 9.83 -14.20
C TYR A 487 -16.75 10.23 -13.17
N ILE A 488 -17.10 11.01 -12.14
CA ILE A 488 -16.13 11.37 -11.10
C ILE A 488 -15.63 10.16 -10.32
N MET A 489 -16.40 9.07 -10.23
CA MET A 489 -15.93 7.83 -9.63
C MET A 489 -14.75 7.21 -10.38
N LEU A 490 -14.47 7.56 -11.65
CA LEU A 490 -13.17 7.25 -12.28
C LEU A 490 -12.00 7.71 -11.42
N THR A 491 -12.13 8.86 -10.75
CA THR A 491 -11.08 9.36 -9.85
C THR A 491 -10.87 8.40 -8.68
N LEU A 492 -11.92 7.75 -8.18
CA LEU A 492 -11.81 6.73 -7.13
C LEU A 492 -11.11 5.47 -7.65
N VAL A 493 -11.43 5.04 -8.86
CA VAL A 493 -10.79 3.88 -9.53
C VAL A 493 -9.31 4.16 -9.82
N GLU A 494 -9.00 5.34 -10.37
CA GLU A 494 -7.62 5.80 -10.58
C GLU A 494 -6.85 5.85 -9.26
N ASP A 495 -7.49 6.35 -8.20
CA ASP A 495 -6.90 6.42 -6.88
C ASP A 495 -6.69 5.02 -6.26
N ALA A 496 -7.62 4.08 -6.49
CA ALA A 496 -7.46 2.68 -6.10
C ALA A 496 -6.23 2.07 -6.76
N PHE A 497 -6.08 2.25 -8.08
CA PHE A 497 -4.90 1.79 -8.80
C PHE A 497 -3.62 2.51 -8.40
N ARG A 498 -3.70 3.81 -8.09
CA ARG A 498 -2.57 4.57 -7.56
C ARG A 498 -2.11 3.98 -6.22
N CYS A 499 -3.03 3.67 -5.31
CA CYS A 499 -2.73 3.04 -4.03
C CYS A 499 -2.14 1.65 -4.23
N LEU A 500 -2.76 0.78 -5.04
CA LEU A 500 -2.23 -0.55 -5.36
C LEU A 500 -0.80 -0.46 -5.91
N LYS A 501 -0.57 0.38 -6.93
CA LYS A 501 0.71 0.53 -7.62
C LYS A 501 1.79 1.29 -6.85
N GLY A 502 1.42 2.08 -5.84
CA GLY A 502 2.34 2.94 -5.12
C GLY A 502 2.49 2.53 -3.67
N GLU A 503 1.40 2.63 -2.94
CA GLU A 503 1.36 2.48 -1.48
C GLU A 503 1.34 1.01 -1.03
N LEU A 504 0.85 0.10 -1.88
CA LEU A 504 0.65 -1.32 -1.55
C LEU A 504 1.52 -2.29 -2.36
N GLY A 505 2.59 -1.80 -3.00
CA GLY A 505 3.63 -2.67 -3.56
C GLY A 505 3.22 -3.61 -4.71
N LEU A 506 2.20 -3.27 -5.52
CA LEU A 506 1.86 -4.03 -6.73
C LEU A 506 2.98 -3.98 -7.79
N ARG A 507 3.91 -3.03 -7.67
CA ARG A 507 5.09 -2.89 -8.53
C ARG A 507 6.33 -2.40 -7.76
N PRO A 508 7.54 -2.70 -8.27
CA PRO A 508 7.82 -3.72 -9.29
C PRO A 508 7.52 -5.13 -8.77
N ASN A 509 7.12 -6.06 -9.64
CA ASN A 509 6.96 -7.47 -9.27
C ASN A 509 8.29 -8.21 -9.40
N HIS A 510 8.71 -8.86 -8.32
CA HIS A 510 9.99 -9.57 -8.21
C HIS A 510 9.88 -11.10 -8.31
N HIS A 511 8.66 -11.63 -8.35
CA HIS A 511 8.42 -13.07 -8.40
C HIS A 511 8.63 -13.63 -9.82
N ARG A 512 8.99 -14.91 -9.88
CA ARG A 512 9.26 -15.64 -11.14
C ARG A 512 8.29 -16.78 -11.40
N LYS A 513 7.72 -17.38 -10.35
CA LYS A 513 6.77 -18.50 -10.44
C LYS A 513 5.35 -17.96 -10.55
N ALA A 514 4.54 -18.54 -11.43
CA ALA A 514 3.15 -18.12 -11.69
C ALA A 514 2.32 -17.96 -10.41
N GLY A 515 2.17 -19.02 -9.61
CA GLY A 515 1.38 -18.96 -8.37
C GLY A 515 1.85 -17.89 -7.38
N ARG A 516 3.16 -17.68 -7.25
CA ARG A 516 3.73 -16.65 -6.36
C ARG A 516 3.52 -15.23 -6.88
N ILE A 517 3.51 -15.05 -8.20
CA ILE A 517 3.17 -13.76 -8.82
C ILE A 517 1.71 -13.43 -8.47
N GLU A 518 0.80 -14.37 -8.68
CA GLU A 518 -0.63 -14.15 -8.47
C GLU A 518 -0.97 -14.00 -6.97
N GLY A 519 -0.37 -14.80 -6.10
CA GLY A 519 -0.51 -14.65 -4.64
C GLY A 519 0.01 -13.31 -4.11
N HIS A 520 1.17 -12.83 -4.59
CA HIS A 520 1.68 -11.50 -4.21
C HIS A 520 0.74 -10.38 -4.65
N LEU A 521 0.24 -10.43 -5.90
CA LEU A 521 -0.71 -9.44 -6.40
C LEU A 521 -2.02 -9.50 -5.60
N PHE A 522 -2.48 -10.69 -5.23
CA PHE A 522 -3.68 -10.88 -4.42
C PHE A 522 -3.51 -10.32 -2.99
N ILE A 523 -2.35 -10.50 -2.36
CA ILE A 523 -2.07 -9.89 -1.04
C ILE A 523 -2.14 -8.36 -1.11
N SER A 524 -1.68 -7.72 -2.21
CA SER A 524 -1.87 -6.27 -2.41
C SER A 524 -3.34 -5.86 -2.50
N ILE A 525 -4.20 -6.72 -3.06
CA ILE A 525 -5.65 -6.51 -3.14
C ILE A 525 -6.28 -6.63 -1.75
N LEU A 526 -5.91 -7.65 -0.98
CA LEU A 526 -6.37 -7.80 0.41
C LEU A 526 -5.94 -6.61 1.28
N ALA A 527 -4.70 -6.13 1.13
CA ALA A 527 -4.23 -4.93 1.83
C ALA A 527 -5.02 -3.67 1.41
N TYR A 528 -5.50 -3.62 0.16
CA TYR A 528 -6.35 -2.53 -0.30
C TYR A 528 -7.73 -2.54 0.38
N HIS A 529 -8.31 -3.70 0.69
CA HIS A 529 -9.53 -3.77 1.50
C HIS A 529 -9.35 -3.14 2.88
N LEU A 530 -8.22 -3.42 3.55
CA LEU A 530 -7.88 -2.79 4.83
C LEU A 530 -7.74 -1.28 4.67
N LEU A 531 -7.02 -0.83 3.64
CA LEU A 531 -6.85 0.58 3.35
C LEU A 531 -8.19 1.28 3.10
N ASN A 532 -9.07 0.69 2.29
CA ASN A 532 -10.36 1.31 2.00
C ASN A 532 -11.23 1.39 3.24
N TYR A 533 -11.26 0.35 4.08
CA TYR A 533 -11.94 0.38 5.38
C TYR A 533 -11.46 1.55 6.26
N ILE A 534 -10.13 1.70 6.42
CA ILE A 534 -9.54 2.80 7.19
C ILE A 534 -9.98 4.15 6.61
N ARG A 535 -9.83 4.33 5.29
CA ARG A 535 -10.18 5.58 4.61
C ARG A 535 -11.65 5.95 4.74
N GLN A 536 -12.56 4.98 4.66
CA GLN A 536 -13.99 5.25 4.80
C GLN A 536 -14.33 5.75 6.21
N ASN A 537 -13.74 5.16 7.25
CA ASN A 537 -13.93 5.62 8.63
C ASN A 537 -13.31 7.01 8.87
N LEU A 538 -12.10 7.26 8.36
CA LEU A 538 -11.48 8.58 8.43
C LEU A 538 -12.33 9.65 7.72
N ARG A 539 -12.85 9.36 6.52
CA ARG A 539 -13.72 10.28 5.78
C ARG A 539 -15.02 10.58 6.51
N LYS A 540 -15.64 9.58 7.16
CA LYS A 540 -16.84 9.78 8.00
C LYS A 540 -16.56 10.77 9.14
N ALA A 541 -15.33 10.77 9.66
CA ALA A 541 -14.87 11.73 10.68
C ALA A 541 -14.31 13.05 10.11
N GLY A 542 -14.45 13.32 8.80
CA GLY A 542 -13.94 14.53 8.15
C GLY A 542 -12.43 14.52 7.82
N ILE A 543 -11.72 13.42 8.08
CA ILE A 543 -10.28 13.29 7.85
C ILE A 543 -10.02 12.78 6.43
N ASN A 544 -9.50 13.67 5.56
CA ASN A 544 -9.23 13.39 4.14
C ASN A 544 -7.76 13.12 3.82
N HIS A 545 -6.98 12.65 4.80
CA HIS A 545 -5.57 12.35 4.63
C HIS A 545 -5.31 11.15 3.70
N ARG A 546 -4.21 11.21 2.96
CA ARG A 546 -3.69 10.04 2.22
C ARG A 546 -3.14 9.01 3.20
N TRP A 547 -3.14 7.73 2.81
CA TRP A 547 -2.58 6.67 3.64
C TRP A 547 -1.13 6.92 4.03
N THR A 548 -0.32 7.46 3.11
CA THR A 548 1.06 7.82 3.41
C THR A 548 1.16 8.77 4.61
N THR A 549 0.26 9.74 4.70
CA THR A 549 0.19 10.69 5.81
C THR A 549 -0.26 9.99 7.10
N VAL A 550 -1.33 9.20 7.02
CA VAL A 550 -1.84 8.43 8.18
C VAL A 550 -0.77 7.50 8.72
N ARG A 551 -0.11 6.74 7.85
CA ARG A 551 1.01 5.86 8.21
C ARG A 551 2.14 6.62 8.87
N THR A 552 2.57 7.75 8.31
CA THR A 552 3.63 8.58 8.93
C THR A 552 3.23 9.08 10.32
N LEU A 553 1.97 9.48 10.51
CA LEU A 553 1.47 9.88 11.83
C LEU A 553 1.50 8.71 12.82
N LEU A 554 1.04 7.54 12.41
CA LEU A 554 0.94 6.36 13.27
C LEU A 554 2.29 5.67 13.52
N GLN A 555 3.27 5.81 12.63
CA GLN A 555 4.56 5.12 12.72
C GLN A 555 5.37 5.51 13.96
N THR A 556 5.15 6.70 14.53
CA THR A 556 5.83 7.14 15.76
C THR A 556 5.17 6.64 17.04
N HIS A 557 4.02 5.96 16.95
CA HIS A 557 3.45 5.24 18.08
C HIS A 557 4.17 3.88 18.20
N MET A 558 4.89 3.69 19.30
CA MET A 558 5.88 2.63 19.46
C MET A 558 5.57 1.76 20.69
N ALA A 559 5.84 0.46 20.61
CA ALA A 559 5.99 -0.40 21.77
C ALA A 559 7.45 -0.36 22.26
N LEU A 560 7.65 -0.11 23.55
CA LEU A 560 8.96 0.14 24.16
C LEU A 560 9.17 -0.75 25.39
N SER A 561 10.38 -1.26 25.55
CA SER A 561 10.80 -1.88 26.81
C SER A 561 11.64 -0.87 27.60
N THR A 562 11.25 -0.51 28.81
CA THR A 562 12.02 0.38 29.70
C THR A 562 12.55 -0.38 30.89
N HIS A 563 13.79 -0.09 31.26
CA HIS A 563 14.54 -0.72 32.36
C HIS A 563 14.79 0.34 33.43
N LEU A 564 14.25 0.10 34.63
CA LEU A 564 14.29 1.01 35.78
C LEU A 564 15.05 0.37 36.96
N PRO A 565 16.33 0.73 37.16
CA PRO A 565 17.14 0.13 38.22
C PRO A 565 16.72 0.73 39.55
N THR A 566 16.38 -0.12 40.52
CA THR A 566 15.83 0.31 41.80
C THR A 566 16.92 0.40 42.87
N ALA A 567 16.69 1.23 43.89
CA ALA A 567 17.65 1.44 44.98
C ALA A 567 17.98 0.17 45.79
N ASP A 568 17.08 -0.83 45.80
CA ASP A 568 17.29 -2.15 46.42
C ASP A 568 18.11 -3.13 45.54
N GLY A 569 18.70 -2.64 44.45
CA GLY A 569 19.59 -3.41 43.57
C GLY A 569 18.86 -4.34 42.59
N LYS A 570 17.54 -4.19 42.45
CA LYS A 570 16.73 -4.95 41.50
C LYS A 570 16.54 -4.21 40.18
N MET A 571 16.02 -4.93 39.20
CA MET A 571 15.78 -4.41 37.87
C MET A 571 14.29 -4.53 37.50
N VAL A 572 13.60 -3.40 37.34
CA VAL A 572 12.21 -3.39 36.85
C VAL A 572 12.19 -3.22 35.33
N HIS A 573 11.63 -4.20 34.63
CA HIS A 573 11.42 -4.21 33.19
C HIS A 573 9.94 -3.95 32.87
N LEU A 574 9.66 -2.81 32.24
CA LEU A 574 8.34 -2.46 31.73
C LEU A 574 8.24 -2.71 30.23
N ARG A 575 7.09 -3.18 29.74
CA ARG A 575 6.72 -3.18 28.31
C ARG A 575 5.38 -2.49 28.14
N TYR A 576 5.34 -1.46 27.32
CA TYR A 576 4.16 -0.61 27.12
C TYR A 576 4.23 0.14 25.78
N CYS A 577 3.12 0.75 25.37
CA CYS A 577 3.09 1.66 24.23
C CYS A 577 3.45 3.08 24.67
N SER A 578 4.19 3.82 23.83
CA SER A 578 4.38 5.25 24.02
C SER A 578 3.02 5.96 24.07
N ILE A 579 2.94 7.10 24.76
CA ILE A 579 1.70 7.86 24.81
C ILE A 579 1.38 8.37 23.39
N PRO A 580 0.17 8.15 22.86
CA PRO A 580 -0.20 8.60 21.53
C PRO A 580 -0.29 10.13 21.49
N THR A 581 0.21 10.73 20.41
CA THR A 581 0.05 12.17 20.15
C THR A 581 -1.41 12.51 19.85
N PRO A 582 -1.85 13.78 19.99
CA PRO A 582 -3.23 14.17 19.69
C PRO A 582 -3.69 13.75 18.28
N ARG A 583 -2.83 13.92 17.26
CA ARG A 583 -3.13 13.49 15.88
C ARG A 583 -3.27 11.97 15.73
N GLN A 584 -2.54 11.18 16.52
CA GLN A 584 -2.72 9.73 16.51
C GLN A 584 -4.05 9.35 17.19
N VAL A 585 -4.40 10.01 18.29
CA VAL A 585 -5.69 9.83 18.96
C VAL A 585 -6.85 10.19 18.03
N GLU A 586 -6.75 11.26 17.24
CA GLU A 586 -7.74 11.61 16.21
C GLU A 586 -7.95 10.45 15.22
N VAL A 587 -6.87 9.86 14.71
CA VAL A 587 -6.94 8.71 13.78
C VAL A 587 -7.58 7.49 14.44
N TYR A 588 -7.17 7.13 15.67
CA TYR A 588 -7.75 5.99 16.39
C TYR A 588 -9.22 6.20 16.71
N SER A 589 -9.59 7.41 17.13
CA SER A 589 -10.98 7.78 17.47
C SER A 589 -11.87 7.74 16.23
N ALA A 590 -11.39 8.26 15.10
CA ALA A 590 -12.11 8.19 13.82
C ALA A 590 -12.33 6.76 13.33
N MET A 591 -11.45 5.82 13.71
CA MET A 591 -11.61 4.39 13.46
C MET A 591 -12.42 3.65 14.53
N GLY A 592 -12.76 4.30 15.65
CA GLY A 592 -13.45 3.68 16.78
C GLY A 592 -12.61 2.64 17.54
N ILE A 593 -11.28 2.82 17.58
CA ILE A 593 -10.36 1.86 18.21
C ILE A 593 -9.59 2.47 19.38
N THR A 594 -9.15 1.63 20.30
CA THR A 594 -8.34 2.07 21.45
C THR A 594 -7.02 2.68 21.01
N SER A 595 -6.61 3.76 21.68
CA SER A 595 -5.29 4.37 21.51
C SER A 595 -4.20 3.70 22.35
N VAL A 596 -4.53 2.64 23.09
CA VAL A 596 -3.61 1.81 23.89
C VAL A 596 -3.66 0.36 23.38
N PRO A 597 -2.88 0.02 22.33
CA PRO A 597 -2.94 -1.29 21.67
C PRO A 597 -2.45 -2.45 22.53
N LEU A 598 -1.47 -2.19 23.41
CA LEU A 598 -0.92 -3.19 24.33
C LEU A 598 -1.02 -2.70 25.76
N LYS A 599 -1.49 -3.60 26.64
CA LYS A 599 -1.46 -3.38 28.08
C LYS A 599 -0.03 -3.35 28.61
N ARG A 600 0.23 -2.48 29.59
CA ARG A 600 1.51 -2.41 30.29
C ARG A 600 1.77 -3.73 31.03
N THR A 601 2.96 -4.27 30.88
CA THR A 601 3.42 -5.44 31.66
C THR A 601 4.71 -5.10 32.40
N LYS A 602 4.88 -5.71 33.59
CA LYS A 602 6.01 -5.47 34.51
C LYS A 602 6.67 -6.80 34.87
N VAL A 603 7.99 -6.85 34.83
CA VAL A 603 8.81 -7.95 35.35
C VAL A 603 9.89 -7.35 36.24
N GLU A 604 10.01 -7.85 37.46
CA GLU A 604 11.08 -7.49 38.41
C GLU A 604 12.03 -8.69 38.50
N ILE A 605 13.33 -8.42 38.37
CA ILE A 605 14.44 -9.40 38.42
C ILE A 605 15.42 -8.99 39.51
#